data_AF-A0A7D5G3U3-F1
#
_entry.id   AF-A0A7D5G3U3-F1
#
_cell.length_a   1.000
_cell.length_b   1.000
_cell.length_c   1.000
_cell.angle_alpha   90.00
_cell.angle_beta   90.00
_cell.angle_gamma   90.00
#
_symmetry.space_group_name_H-M   'P 1'
#
loop_
_entity.id
_entity.type
_entity.pdbx_description
1 polymer ?
#
loop_
_entity_poly.entity_id
_entity_poly.type
_entity_poly.pdbx_seq_one_letter_code
_entity_poly.pdbx_strand_id
1 'polypeptide(L)'
;MNFIATVNTPAHGHISVTFSDNEKSVLGAWRDNVTIELSGKEKQQISHDIICNRRHKRVFEKAYVSTSGFGVFIFPVRSGRFCQSKLIEFATQIALWVKTESGFDFSEQEAVGEGMRIANNAIKCKNVTYEAGIDSWSVSCGEYVKEVYGKNRIHILTGK
;
A
#
# COMPACT_ATOMS: atom_id res chain seq x y z
N MET A 1 12.03 -4.10 -3.60
CA MET A 1 11.83 -3.46 -2.28
C MET A 1 11.18 -4.48 -1.38
N ASN A 2 11.60 -4.60 -0.12
CA ASN A 2 11.00 -5.58 0.78
C ASN A 2 9.98 -4.90 1.68
N PHE A 3 8.90 -5.60 2.02
CA PHE A 3 7.94 -5.13 3.00
C PHE A 3 7.40 -6.27 3.84
N ILE A 4 6.90 -5.90 5.02
CA ILE A 4 6.23 -6.82 5.94
C ILE A 4 4.75 -6.82 5.61
N ALA A 5 4.17 -8.01 5.50
CA ALA A 5 2.74 -8.22 5.41
C ALA A 5 2.28 -9.23 6.46
N THR A 6 1.09 -9.01 7.01
CA THR A 6 0.40 -10.03 7.80
C THR A 6 -0.52 -10.82 6.89
N VAL A 7 -0.44 -12.13 6.92
CA VAL A 7 -1.25 -13.05 6.11
C VAL A 7 -1.91 -14.08 7.02
N ASN A 8 -3.01 -14.67 6.55
CA ASN A 8 -3.65 -15.79 7.24
C ASN A 8 -3.46 -17.07 6.42
N THR A 9 -2.83 -18.09 6.99
CA THR A 9 -2.62 -19.38 6.33
C THR A 9 -3.41 -20.48 7.05
N PRO A 10 -3.89 -21.52 6.35
CA PRO A 10 -4.57 -22.63 7.00
C PRO A 10 -3.72 -23.35 8.06
N ALA A 11 -2.41 -23.51 7.80
CA ALA A 11 -1.51 -24.26 8.67
C ALA A 11 -1.01 -23.45 9.88
N HIS A 12 -0.88 -22.13 9.72
CA HIS A 12 -0.24 -21.26 10.70
C HIS A 12 -1.09 -20.04 11.08
N GLY A 13 -2.39 -20.01 10.76
CA GLY A 13 -3.23 -18.86 11.08
C GLY A 13 -2.60 -17.52 10.67
N HIS A 14 -2.71 -16.51 11.53
CA HIS A 14 -2.08 -15.21 11.29
C HIS A 14 -0.56 -15.26 11.53
N ILE A 15 0.20 -14.89 10.50
CA ILE A 15 1.66 -14.78 10.53
C ILE A 15 2.10 -13.50 9.84
N SER A 16 3.28 -13.02 10.20
CA SER A 16 3.96 -11.95 9.47
C SER A 16 4.95 -12.56 8.49
N VAL A 17 5.03 -11.99 7.28
CA VAL A 17 5.96 -12.42 6.23
C VAL A 17 6.75 -11.23 5.71
N THR A 18 8.02 -11.46 5.41
CA THR A 18 8.83 -10.53 4.62
C THR A 18 8.66 -10.91 3.16
N PHE A 19 8.05 -10.03 2.38
CA PHE A 19 7.86 -10.20 0.95
C PHE A 19 8.86 -9.33 0.17
N SER A 20 9.52 -9.93 -0.81
CA SER A 20 10.37 -9.23 -1.77
C SER A 20 9.55 -8.82 -2.98
N ASP A 21 9.34 -7.51 -3.15
CA ASP A 21 8.65 -7.00 -4.33
C ASP A 21 9.49 -7.10 -5.61
N ASN A 22 10.81 -7.27 -5.47
CA ASN A 22 11.69 -7.48 -6.64
C ASN A 22 11.64 -8.93 -7.12
N GLU A 23 11.77 -9.88 -6.20
CA GLU A 23 11.78 -11.31 -6.51
C GLU A 23 10.38 -11.92 -6.59
N LYS A 24 9.36 -11.14 -6.19
CA LYS A 24 7.96 -11.56 -6.12
C LYS A 24 7.81 -12.85 -5.27
N SER A 25 8.49 -12.88 -4.13
CA SER A 25 8.65 -14.07 -3.28
C SER A 25 8.60 -13.76 -1.79
N VAL A 26 8.19 -14.73 -0.98
CA VAL A 26 8.30 -14.70 0.49
C VAL A 26 9.71 -15.13 0.91
N LEU A 27 10.41 -14.23 1.61
CA LEU A 27 11.78 -14.46 2.10
C LEU A 27 11.79 -15.14 3.48
N GLY A 28 10.82 -14.82 4.33
CA GLY A 28 10.74 -15.36 5.70
C GLY A 28 9.38 -15.11 6.34
N ALA A 29 9.08 -15.83 7.41
CA ALA A 29 7.83 -15.75 8.15
C ALA A 29 8.04 -15.91 9.66
N TRP A 30 7.20 -15.25 10.46
CA TRP A 30 7.24 -15.33 11.93
C TRP A 30 5.89 -15.06 12.58
N ARG A 31 5.73 -15.52 13.81
CA ARG A 31 4.64 -15.14 14.74
C ARG A 31 5.25 -14.90 16.12
N ASP A 32 4.90 -13.80 16.77
CA ASP A 32 5.34 -13.47 18.14
C ASP A 32 6.86 -13.65 18.36
N ASN A 33 7.66 -13.20 17.39
CA ASN A 33 9.12 -13.31 17.31
C ASN A 33 9.70 -14.73 17.10
N VAL A 34 8.85 -15.73 16.83
CA VAL A 34 9.27 -17.08 16.48
C VAL A 34 9.23 -17.26 14.97
N THR A 35 10.35 -17.68 14.39
CA THR A 35 10.44 -18.02 12.96
C THR A 35 9.56 -19.22 12.63
N ILE A 36 8.85 -19.14 11.49
CA ILE A 36 8.01 -20.21 10.98
C ILE A 36 8.60 -20.70 9.65
N GLU A 37 8.83 -22.01 9.56
CA GLU A 37 9.21 -22.64 8.31
C GLU A 37 7.98 -22.85 7.43
N LEU A 38 7.94 -22.16 6.30
CA LEU A 38 6.90 -22.33 5.30
C LEU A 38 7.36 -23.33 4.24
N SER A 39 6.48 -24.25 3.87
CA SER A 39 6.70 -25.12 2.72
C SER A 39 6.80 -24.33 1.41
N GLY A 40 7.41 -24.92 0.37
CA GLY A 40 7.49 -24.29 -0.94
C GLY A 40 6.12 -23.92 -1.52
N LYS A 41 5.10 -24.77 -1.30
CA LYS A 41 3.72 -24.52 -1.73
C LYS A 41 3.08 -23.33 -1.00
N GLU A 42 3.29 -23.22 0.31
CA GLU A 42 2.78 -22.09 1.09
C GLU A 42 3.42 -20.77 0.67
N LYS A 43 4.74 -20.76 0.46
CA LYS A 43 5.44 -19.57 -0.04
C LYS A 43 4.87 -19.13 -1.39
N GLN A 44 4.62 -20.07 -2.30
CA GLN A 44 4.02 -19.78 -3.60
C GLN A 44 2.60 -19.21 -3.48
N GLN A 45 1.74 -19.83 -2.65
CA GLN A 45 0.38 -19.34 -2.44
C GLN A 45 0.35 -17.93 -1.83
N ILE A 46 1.14 -17.69 -0.78
CA ILE A 46 1.23 -16.37 -0.14
C ILE A 46 1.77 -15.33 -1.13
N SER A 47 2.80 -15.68 -1.90
CA SER A 47 3.36 -14.78 -2.90
C SER A 47 2.31 -14.43 -3.95
N HIS A 48 1.57 -15.43 -4.46
CA HIS A 48 0.49 -15.22 -5.40
C HIS A 48 -0.60 -14.29 -4.84
N ASP A 49 -1.05 -14.54 -3.61
CA ASP A 49 -2.06 -13.70 -2.95
C ASP A 49 -1.58 -12.24 -2.84
N ILE A 50 -0.34 -12.00 -2.41
CA ILE A 50 0.23 -10.65 -2.31
C ILE A 50 0.37 -9.99 -3.69
N ILE A 51 0.89 -10.70 -4.69
CA ILE A 51 1.04 -10.20 -6.08
C ILE A 51 -0.31 -9.82 -6.68
N CYS A 52 -1.34 -10.65 -6.45
CA CYS A 52 -2.70 -10.39 -6.90
C CYS A 52 -3.43 -9.35 -6.04
N ASN A 53 -2.72 -8.74 -5.09
CA ASN A 53 -3.21 -7.76 -4.15
C ASN A 53 -4.42 -8.26 -3.34
N ARG A 54 -4.29 -9.42 -2.71
CA ARG A 54 -5.35 -10.10 -1.94
C ARG A 54 -4.81 -10.74 -0.67
N ARG A 55 -5.72 -11.03 0.27
CA ARG A 55 -5.51 -11.82 1.50
C ARG A 55 -4.27 -11.44 2.32
N HIS A 56 -3.97 -10.15 2.39
CA HIS A 56 -2.85 -9.68 3.18
C HIS A 56 -3.15 -8.31 3.79
N LYS A 57 -2.44 -8.01 4.88
CA LYS A 57 -2.50 -6.73 5.59
C LYS A 57 -1.12 -6.11 5.63
N ARG A 58 -1.06 -4.80 5.50
CA ARG A 58 0.18 -4.01 5.67
C ARG A 58 -0.09 -2.90 6.68
N VAL A 59 0.89 -2.63 7.53
CA VAL A 59 0.85 -1.51 8.47
C VAL A 59 1.97 -0.55 8.12
N PHE A 60 1.64 0.72 7.97
CA PHE A 60 2.59 1.81 7.80
C PHE A 60 2.64 2.63 9.08
N GLU A 61 3.83 2.77 9.67
CA GLU A 61 4.03 3.56 10.89
C GLU A 61 3.45 4.98 10.74
N LYS A 62 3.67 5.58 9.57
CA LYS A 62 3.08 6.86 9.17
C LYS A 62 2.98 6.98 7.67
N ALA A 63 1.93 7.66 7.20
CA ALA A 63 1.69 7.91 5.78
C ALA A 63 0.86 9.17 5.57
N TYR A 64 0.98 9.76 4.38
CA TYR A 64 -0.08 10.58 3.82
C TYR A 64 -1.13 9.68 3.19
N VAL A 65 -2.40 9.91 3.49
CA VAL A 65 -3.53 9.19 2.89
C VAL A 65 -4.46 10.20 2.25
N SER A 66 -4.72 10.06 0.96
CA SER A 66 -5.66 10.93 0.24
C SER A 66 -6.66 10.09 -0.56
N THR A 67 -7.87 10.60 -0.72
CA THR A 67 -8.93 9.95 -1.51
C THR A 67 -9.39 10.88 -2.62
N SER A 68 -9.58 10.33 -3.81
CA SER A 68 -10.05 11.05 -4.99
C SER A 68 -10.94 10.15 -5.87
N GLY A 69 -11.40 10.69 -7.00
CA GLY A 69 -12.12 9.91 -8.01
C GLY A 69 -11.31 8.72 -8.57
N PHE A 70 -9.98 8.76 -8.47
CA PHE A 70 -9.08 7.68 -8.89
C PHE A 70 -8.89 6.59 -7.84
N GLY A 71 -9.34 6.82 -6.60
CA GLY A 71 -9.17 5.89 -5.48
C GLY A 71 -8.46 6.52 -4.29
N VAL A 72 -7.87 5.67 -3.45
CA VAL A 72 -7.11 6.03 -2.26
C VAL A 72 -5.63 5.93 -2.56
N PHE A 73 -4.89 6.98 -2.27
CA PHE A 73 -3.44 7.00 -2.37
C PHE A 73 -2.83 6.94 -0.97
N ILE A 74 -1.88 6.02 -0.78
CA ILE A 74 -1.10 5.87 0.44
C ILE A 74 0.35 6.17 0.11
N PHE A 75 0.92 7.18 0.75
CA PHE A 75 2.34 7.51 0.65
C PHE A 75 3.02 7.30 2.01
N PRO A 76 3.73 6.17 2.21
CA PRO A 76 4.43 5.89 3.46
C PRO A 76 5.55 6.91 3.71
N VAL A 77 5.66 7.49 4.89
CA VAL A 77 6.78 8.38 5.23
C VAL A 77 7.79 7.55 6.03
N ARG A 78 8.85 7.05 5.39
CA ARG A 78 9.79 6.12 6.03
C ARG A 78 10.80 6.77 6.95
N SER A 79 11.16 8.02 6.68
CA SER A 79 12.13 8.78 7.46
C SER A 79 11.64 10.19 7.72
N GLY A 80 12.08 10.77 8.84
CA GLY A 80 11.79 12.17 9.19
C GLY A 80 10.34 12.44 9.60
N ARG A 81 9.92 13.71 9.47
CA ARG A 81 8.59 14.20 9.85
C ARG A 81 7.74 14.47 8.61
N PHE A 82 6.43 14.57 8.81
CA PHE A 82 5.57 15.19 7.79
C PHE A 82 6.06 16.61 7.50
N CYS A 83 6.44 16.86 6.25
CA CYS A 83 6.94 18.15 5.80
C CYS A 83 6.54 18.42 4.35
N GLN A 84 6.78 19.66 3.91
CA GLN A 84 6.41 20.12 2.57
C GLN A 84 7.12 19.34 1.46
N SER A 85 8.41 19.00 1.64
CA SER A 85 9.14 18.23 0.63
C SER A 85 8.55 16.84 0.43
N LYS A 86 8.10 16.17 1.49
CA LYS A 86 7.41 14.88 1.40
C LYS A 86 6.02 14.99 0.77
N LEU A 87 5.34 16.11 0.99
CA LEU A 87 4.05 16.38 0.35
C LEU A 87 4.21 16.63 -1.15
N ILE A 88 5.28 17.33 -1.56
CA ILE A 88 5.63 17.51 -2.98
C ILE A 88 6.00 16.17 -3.61
N GLU A 89 6.82 15.35 -2.95
CA GLU A 89 7.15 13.99 -3.44
C GLU A 89 5.88 13.14 -3.63
N PHE A 90 4.94 13.24 -2.69
CA PHE A 90 3.64 12.59 -2.79
C PHE A 90 2.85 13.10 -4.02
N ALA A 91 2.73 14.42 -4.18
CA ALA A 91 2.04 15.04 -5.31
C ALA A 91 2.66 14.64 -6.66
N THR A 92 4.00 14.63 -6.76
CA THR A 92 4.72 14.23 -7.97
C THR A 92 4.44 12.77 -8.33
N GLN A 93 4.40 11.85 -7.37
CA GLN A 93 4.08 10.45 -7.65
C GLN A 93 2.61 10.26 -8.05
N ILE A 94 1.69 11.03 -7.48
CA ILE A 94 0.29 11.03 -7.95
C ILE A 94 0.23 11.58 -9.38
N ALA A 95 0.89 12.69 -9.69
CA ALA A 95 0.89 13.27 -11.03
C ALA A 95 1.43 12.28 -12.08
N LEU A 96 2.53 11.59 -11.77
CA LEU A 96 3.07 10.54 -12.62
C LEU A 96 2.04 9.42 -12.84
N TRP A 97 1.42 8.92 -11.77
CA TRP A 97 0.38 7.91 -11.87
C TRP A 97 -0.83 8.39 -12.69
N VAL A 98 -1.26 9.65 -12.50
CA VAL A 98 -2.37 10.24 -13.26
C VAL A 98 -2.02 10.28 -14.75
N LYS A 99 -0.78 10.60 -15.10
CA LYS A 99 -0.34 10.65 -16.50
C LYS A 99 -0.19 9.27 -17.13
N THR A 100 0.28 8.26 -16.39
CA THR A 100 0.68 6.96 -16.98
C THR A 100 -0.34 5.83 -16.75
N GLU A 101 -1.09 5.87 -15.65
CA GLU A 101 -1.92 4.73 -15.20
C GLU A 101 -3.43 5.06 -15.13
N SER A 102 -3.82 6.34 -15.19
CA SER A 102 -5.24 6.71 -14.99
C SER A 102 -6.17 6.26 -16.12
N GLY A 103 -5.62 6.01 -17.32
CA GLY A 103 -6.38 5.74 -18.53
C GLY A 103 -6.96 6.99 -19.22
N PHE A 104 -6.73 8.19 -18.68
CA PHE A 104 -7.16 9.46 -19.26
C PHE A 104 -6.00 10.18 -19.95
N ASP A 105 -6.30 10.93 -21.01
CA ASP A 105 -5.31 11.71 -21.75
C ASP A 105 -5.10 13.09 -21.13
N PHE A 106 -4.53 13.12 -19.91
CA PHE A 106 -4.14 14.38 -19.26
C PHE A 106 -2.85 14.93 -19.89
N SER A 107 -2.79 16.23 -20.15
CA SER A 107 -1.52 16.91 -20.37
C SER A 107 -0.63 16.86 -19.12
N GLU A 108 0.65 17.18 -19.27
CA GLU A 108 1.58 17.24 -18.12
C GLU A 108 1.12 18.25 -17.06
N GLN A 109 0.64 19.41 -17.50
CA GLN A 109 0.16 20.47 -16.62
C GLN A 109 -1.08 20.04 -15.83
N GLU A 110 -2.03 19.36 -16.48
CA GLU A 110 -3.23 18.84 -15.81
C GLU A 110 -2.87 17.73 -14.82
N ALA A 111 -1.97 16.82 -15.18
CA ALA A 111 -1.51 15.76 -14.28
C ALA A 111 -0.83 16.32 -13.03
N VAL A 112 0.01 17.35 -13.18
CA VAL A 112 0.63 18.07 -12.05
C VAL A 112 -0.42 18.76 -11.18
N GLY A 113 -1.40 19.42 -11.81
CA GLY A 113 -2.52 20.05 -11.11
C GLY A 113 -3.33 19.05 -10.27
N GLU A 114 -3.67 17.91 -10.85
CA GLU A 114 -4.37 16.82 -10.17
C GLU A 114 -3.54 16.23 -9.03
N GLY A 115 -2.24 15.98 -9.25
CA GLY A 115 -1.33 15.50 -8.21
C GLY A 115 -1.28 16.42 -7.00
N MET A 116 -1.17 17.73 -7.22
CA MET A 116 -1.19 18.74 -6.15
C MET A 116 -2.55 18.81 -5.46
N ARG A 117 -3.64 18.82 -6.21
CA ARG A 117 -5.01 18.85 -5.66
C ARG A 117 -5.27 17.66 -4.74
N ILE A 118 -4.88 16.46 -5.16
CA ILE A 118 -5.05 15.23 -4.37
C ILE A 118 -4.13 15.25 -3.14
N ALA A 119 -2.86 15.63 -3.30
CA ALA A 119 -1.91 15.67 -2.19
C ALA A 119 -2.30 16.70 -1.12
N ASN A 120 -2.80 17.88 -1.51
CA ASN A 120 -3.22 18.92 -0.57
C ASN A 120 -4.40 18.50 0.32
N ASN A 121 -5.23 17.55 -0.14
CA ASN A 121 -6.33 16.98 0.64
C ASN A 121 -5.91 15.77 1.51
N ALA A 122 -4.61 15.48 1.60
CA ALA A 122 -4.14 14.32 2.31
C ALA A 122 -4.20 14.48 3.83
N ILE A 123 -4.62 13.41 4.50
CA ILE A 123 -4.57 13.26 5.94
C ILE A 123 -3.19 12.74 6.34
N LYS A 124 -2.62 13.30 7.40
CA LYS A 124 -1.38 12.83 8.03
C LYS A 124 -1.73 11.75 9.04
N CYS A 125 -1.35 10.53 8.76
CA CYS A 125 -1.81 9.37 9.51
C CYS A 125 -0.63 8.65 10.17
N LYS A 126 -0.81 8.22 11.42
CA LYS A 126 0.06 7.23 12.07
C LYS A 126 -0.66 5.88 12.11
N ASN A 127 0.10 4.78 12.07
CA ASN A 127 -0.41 3.41 12.13
C ASN A 127 -1.48 3.11 11.07
N VAL A 128 -1.19 3.48 9.81
CA VAL A 128 -2.11 3.23 8.69
C VAL A 128 -2.18 1.74 8.43
N THR A 129 -3.39 1.19 8.50
CA THR A 129 -3.66 -0.20 8.16
C THR A 129 -4.24 -0.27 6.76
N TYR A 130 -3.59 -1.05 5.90
CA TYR A 130 -4.11 -1.46 4.61
C TYR A 130 -4.47 -2.94 4.66
N GLU A 131 -5.70 -3.28 4.32
CA GLU A 131 -6.14 -4.67 4.22
C GLU A 131 -6.64 -4.97 2.80
N ALA A 132 -6.03 -5.98 2.20
CA ALA A 132 -6.44 -6.55 0.95
C ALA A 132 -7.27 -7.80 1.21
N GLY A 133 -8.59 -7.70 1.01
CA GLY A 133 -9.50 -8.82 1.08
C GLY A 133 -9.56 -9.63 -0.22
N ILE A 134 -10.67 -10.32 -0.43
CA ILE A 134 -10.98 -11.04 -1.67
C ILE A 134 -11.76 -10.12 -2.62
N ASP A 135 -12.83 -9.51 -2.08
CA ASP A 135 -13.79 -8.69 -2.82
C ASP A 135 -13.78 -7.22 -2.40
N SER A 136 -13.17 -6.90 -1.26
CA SER A 136 -12.98 -5.53 -0.81
C SER A 136 -11.58 -5.29 -0.27
N TRP A 137 -11.20 -4.02 -0.28
CA TRP A 137 -9.96 -3.52 0.30
C TRP A 137 -10.29 -2.36 1.19
N SER A 138 -9.51 -2.17 2.26
CA SER A 138 -9.74 -1.09 3.19
C SER A 138 -8.44 -0.39 3.57
N VAL A 139 -8.59 0.90 3.88
CA VAL A 139 -7.54 1.72 4.47
C VAL A 139 -8.10 2.37 5.72
N SER A 140 -7.40 2.17 6.84
CA SER A 140 -7.74 2.74 8.13
C SER A 140 -6.64 3.69 8.59
N CYS A 141 -7.02 4.91 8.97
CA CYS A 141 -6.19 5.97 9.52
C CYS A 141 -6.92 6.59 10.73
N GLY A 142 -6.62 6.12 11.94
CA GLY A 142 -7.38 6.53 13.12
C GLY A 142 -8.86 6.17 12.96
N GLU A 143 -9.73 7.16 13.13
CA GLU A 143 -11.19 7.02 12.92
C GLU A 143 -11.60 7.01 11.44
N TYR A 144 -10.71 7.44 10.54
CA TYR A 144 -10.98 7.38 9.11
C TYR A 144 -10.84 5.94 8.61
N VAL A 145 -11.93 5.38 8.09
CA VAL A 145 -11.95 4.08 7.42
C VAL A 145 -12.53 4.25 6.03
N LYS A 146 -11.81 3.79 5.01
CA LYS A 146 -12.28 3.78 3.62
C LYS A 146 -12.22 2.38 3.05
N GLU A 147 -13.40 1.82 2.77
CA GLU A 147 -13.54 0.59 2.01
C GLU A 147 -13.71 0.90 0.52
N VAL A 148 -13.11 0.06 -0.33
CA VAL A 148 -13.24 0.09 -1.79
C VAL A 148 -13.47 -1.32 -2.32
N TYR A 149 -14.30 -1.45 -3.35
CA TYR A 149 -14.67 -2.73 -3.97
C TYR A 149 -13.92 -2.99 -5.28
N GLY A 150 -12.73 -2.42 -5.43
CA GLY A 150 -11.89 -2.61 -6.60
C GLY A 150 -10.41 -2.56 -6.24
N LYS A 151 -9.68 -3.64 -6.57
CA LYS A 151 -8.26 -3.78 -6.24
C LYS A 151 -7.37 -2.65 -6.79
N ASN A 152 -7.78 -2.06 -7.91
CA ASN A 152 -7.07 -0.96 -8.58
C ASN A 152 -7.46 0.42 -8.03
N ARG A 153 -8.17 0.48 -6.89
CA ARG A 153 -8.58 1.74 -6.25
C ARG A 153 -7.73 2.09 -5.03
N ILE A 154 -6.72 1.29 -4.68
CA ILE A 154 -5.73 1.64 -3.64
C ILE A 154 -4.35 1.64 -4.27
N HIS A 155 -3.68 2.78 -4.15
CA HIS A 155 -2.40 3.07 -4.77
C HIS A 155 -1.37 3.29 -3.66
N ILE A 156 -0.50 2.30 -3.44
CA ILE A 156 0.58 2.41 -2.45
C ILE A 156 1.82 2.92 -3.17
N LEU A 157 2.15 4.18 -2.93
CA LEU A 157 3.24 4.87 -3.61
C LEU A 157 4.60 4.60 -2.95
N THR A 158 5.66 4.83 -3.72
CA THR A 158 7.05 4.63 -3.26
C THR A 158 7.48 5.78 -2.37
N GLY A 159 7.15 5.72 -1.08
CA GLY A 159 7.66 6.70 -0.12
C GLY A 159 9.14 6.49 0.17
N LYS A 160 10.04 7.35 -0.34
CA LYS A 160 11.46 7.29 0.04
C LYS A 160 11.71 7.96 1.39
#